data_AF-A0AAE8HQK7-F1
#
_entry.id   AF-A0AAE8HQK7-F1
#
_cell.length_a   1.000
_cell.length_b   1.000
_cell.length_c   1.000
_cell.angle_alpha   90.00
_cell.angle_beta   90.00
_cell.angle_gamma   90.00
#
_symmetry.space_group_name_H-M   'P 1'
#
loop_
_entity.id
_entity.type
_entity.pdbx_description
1 polymer ?
#
loop_
_entity_poly.entity_id
_entity_poly.type
_entity_poly.pdbx_seq_one_letter_code
_entity_poly.pdbx_strand_id
1 'polypeptide(L)' 'MSYSILVRDLAREPGGAPKLLAYDIHDRSAAETLVSVIATSYRDHGFNPATRVHWFRHEGGVREIFTWPRQ' A
#
# COMPACT_ATOMS: atom_id res chain seq x y z
N MET A 1 19.48 -3.00 1.07
CA MET A 1 18.26 -2.28 1.49
C MET A 1 17.09 -3.23 1.37
N SER A 2 16.16 -3.22 2.33
CA SER A 2 14.92 -3.98 2.23
C SER A 2 13.73 -3.02 2.19
N TYR A 3 12.61 -3.51 1.66
CA TYR A 3 11.37 -2.77 1.52
C TYR A 3 10.29 -3.41 2.39
N SER A 4 9.42 -2.55 2.91
CA SER A 4 8.21 -2.93 3.60
C SER A 4 6.99 -2.52 2.79
N ILE A 5 5.89 -3.24 2.95
CA ILE A 5 4.57 -2.86 2.43
C ILE A 5 3.75 -2.34 3.59
N LEU A 6 3.23 -1.14 3.45
CA LEU A 6 2.41 -0.47 4.44
C LEU A 6 0.99 -0.25 3.89
N VAL A 7 0.00 -0.29 4.78
CA VAL A 7 -1.39 0.05 4.48
C VAL A 7 -1.90 1.12 5.42
N ARG A 8 -2.56 2.14 4.87
CA ARG A 8 -3.19 3.23 5.61
C ARG A 8 -4.69 3.26 5.32
N ASP A 9 -5.50 3.27 6.37
CA ASP A 9 -6.95 3.43 6.26
C ASP A 9 -7.30 4.92 6.27
N LEU A 10 -7.95 5.41 5.21
CA LEU A 10 -8.32 6.82 5.06
C LEU A 10 -9.64 7.16 5.75
N ALA A 11 -10.48 6.17 6.07
CA ALA A 11 -11.77 6.40 6.71
C ALA A 11 -11.65 6.56 8.23
N ARG A 12 -10.57 6.02 8.82
CA ARG A 12 -10.46 5.87 10.28
C ARG A 12 -9.82 7.04 11.00
N GLU A 13 -9.11 7.93 10.30
CA GLU A 13 -8.71 9.29 10.71
C GLU A 13 -7.71 9.88 9.69
N PRO A 14 -7.79 11.19 9.35
CA PRO A 14 -6.71 11.86 8.61
C PRO A 14 -5.46 11.92 9.51
N GLY A 15 -4.60 10.92 9.42
CA GLY A 15 -3.39 10.79 10.25
C GLY A 15 -3.15 9.40 10.85
N GLY A 16 -4.04 8.43 10.61
CA GLY A 16 -3.84 7.06 11.08
C GLY A 16 -2.48 6.49 10.64
N ALA A 17 -1.70 6.00 11.61
CA ALA A 17 -0.39 5.42 11.35
C ALA A 17 -0.51 4.23 10.37
N PRO A 18 0.32 4.16 9.32
CA PRO A 18 0.31 3.03 8.40
C PRO A 18 0.60 1.73 9.15
N LYS A 19 -0.16 0.68 8.85
CA LYS A 19 0.05 -0.67 9.36
C LYS A 19 1.00 -1.43 8.45
N LEU A 20 1.91 -2.20 9.04
CA LEU A 20 2.81 -3.09 8.31
C LEU A 20 2.06 -4.32 7.82
N LEU A 21 2.14 -4.62 6.52
CA LEU A 21 1.63 -5.86 5.93
C LEU A 21 2.75 -6.88 5.68
N ALA A 22 3.87 -6.43 5.13
CA ALA A 22 5.00 -7.27 4.79
C ALA A 22 6.31 -6.49 4.98
N TYR A 23 7.39 -7.19 5.28
CA TYR A 23 8.72 -6.62 5.47
C TYR A 23 9.79 -7.55 4.89
N ASP A 24 11.03 -7.07 4.82
CA ASP A 24 12.20 -7.77 4.28
C ASP A 24 12.08 -8.20 2.81
N ILE A 25 11.42 -7.38 1.99
CA ILE A 25 11.41 -7.56 0.54
C ILE A 25 12.71 -6.96 -0.01
N HIS A 26 13.62 -7.80 -0.48
CA HIS A 26 14.98 -7.38 -0.87
C HIS A 26 15.06 -6.66 -2.22
N ASP A 27 13.97 -6.66 -3.00
CA ASP A 27 13.93 -6.03 -4.31
C ASP A 27 12.80 -5.00 -4.39
N ARG A 28 13.14 -3.82 -4.92
CA ARG A 28 12.19 -2.71 -5.05
C ARG A 28 11.06 -3.06 -6.02
N SER A 29 11.40 -3.65 -7.16
CA SER A 29 10.42 -3.98 -8.20
C SER A 29 9.46 -5.07 -7.71
N ALA A 30 9.96 -6.04 -6.94
CA ALA A 30 9.14 -7.03 -6.26
C ALA A 30 8.19 -6.39 -5.26
N ALA A 31 8.65 -5.44 -4.44
CA ALA A 31 7.78 -4.71 -3.51
C ALA A 31 6.70 -3.89 -4.23
N GLU A 32 7.07 -3.17 -5.29
CA GLU A 32 6.12 -2.39 -6.12
C GLU A 32 5.11 -3.32 -6.83
N THR A 33 5.57 -4.47 -7.33
CA THR A 33 4.71 -5.49 -7.95
C THR A 33 3.72 -6.05 -6.95
N LEU A 34 4.16 -6.40 -5.73
CA LEU A 34 3.28 -6.90 -4.68
C LEU A 34 2.20 -5.88 -4.30
N VAL A 35 2.57 -4.61 -4.15
CA VAL A 35 1.60 -3.52 -3.89
C VAL A 35 0.54 -3.45 -5.01
N SER A 36 0.97 -3.51 -6.27
CA SER A 36 0.07 -3.48 -7.42
C SER A 36 -0.85 -4.71 -7.46
N VAL A 37 -0.32 -5.91 -7.24
CA VAL A 37 -1.09 -7.17 -7.20
C VAL A 37 -2.12 -7.15 -6.07
N ILE A 38 -1.73 -6.69 -4.87
CA ILE A 38 -2.65 -6.59 -3.74
C ILE A 38 -3.78 -5.62 -4.07
N ALA A 39 -3.48 -4.41 -4.56
CA ALA A 39 -4.51 -3.43 -4.88
C ALA A 39 -5.47 -3.93 -5.97
N THR A 40 -4.94 -4.52 -7.04
CA THR A 40 -5.73 -5.02 -8.19
C THR A 40 -6.56 -6.27 -7.87
N SER A 41 -6.28 -6.95 -6.75
CA SER A 41 -7.12 -8.06 -6.26
C SER A 41 -8.48 -7.61 -5.72
N TYR A 42 -8.64 -6.31 -5.43
CA TYR A 42 -9.92 -5.74 -5.00
C TYR A 42 -10.69 -5.18 -6.19
N ARG A 43 -12.02 -5.36 -6.17
CA ARG A 43 -12.91 -4.91 -7.27
C ARG A 43 -12.87 -3.40 -7.52
N ASP A 44 -12.77 -2.62 -6.45
CA ASP A 44 -12.73 -1.16 -6.50
C ASP A 44 -11.34 -0.71 -6.02
N HIS A 45 -10.51 -0.31 -6.98
CA HIS A 45 -9.11 0.04 -6.78
C HIS A 45 -8.67 1.12 -7.77
N GLY A 46 -7.50 1.67 -7.52
CA GLY A 46 -6.86 2.59 -8.44
C GLY A 46 -5.43 2.91 -8.07
N PHE A 47 -4.85 3.80 -8.85
CA PHE A 47 -3.49 4.30 -8.68
C PHE A 47 -3.50 5.81 -8.77
N ASN A 48 -2.89 6.49 -7.79
CA ASN A 48 -2.70 7.92 -7.84
C ASN A 48 -1.30 8.24 -8.39
N PRO A 49 -1.18 8.74 -9.63
CA PRO A 49 0.12 9.02 -10.23
C PRO A 49 0.86 10.18 -9.55
N ALA A 50 0.14 11.10 -8.89
CA ALA A 50 0.77 12.25 -8.23
C ALA A 50 1.53 11.84 -6.95
N THR A 51 0.98 10.87 -6.21
CA THR A 51 1.60 10.36 -4.96
C THR A 51 2.30 9.02 -5.13
N ARG A 52 2.15 8.37 -6.29
CA ARG A 52 2.58 6.99 -6.58
C ARG A 52 2.05 5.97 -5.58
N VAL A 53 0.83 6.17 -5.09
CA VAL A 53 0.17 5.29 -4.11
C VAL A 53 -0.94 4.50 -4.78
N HIS A 54 -0.99 3.20 -4.52
CA HIS A 54 -2.13 2.37 -4.89
C HIS A 54 -3.20 2.45 -3.80
N TRP A 55 -4.46 2.34 -4.18
CA TRP A 55 -5.57 2.30 -3.23
C TRP A 55 -6.60 1.26 -3.64
N PHE A 56 -7.36 0.80 -2.66
CA PHE A 56 -8.49 -0.09 -2.85
C PHE A 56 -9.58 0.16 -1.80
N ARG A 57 -10.82 -0.20 -2.12
CA ARG A 57 -11.94 -0.15 -1.18
C ARG A 57 -12.21 -1.55 -0.63
N HIS A 58 -12.31 -1.65 0.69
CA HIS A 58 -12.65 -2.89 1.38
C HIS A 58 -13.40 -2.56 2.68
N GLU A 59 -14.39 -3.37 3.07
CA GLU A 59 -15.20 -3.16 4.29
C GLU A 59 -15.76 -1.73 4.48
N GLY A 60 -16.11 -1.06 3.38
CA GLY A 60 -16.65 0.31 3.40
C GLY A 60 -15.63 1.44 3.57
N GLY A 61 -14.34 1.13 3.71
CA GLY A 61 -13.25 2.10 3.82
C GLY A 61 -12.33 2.10 2.59
N VAL A 62 -11.70 3.25 2.31
CA VAL A 62 -10.62 3.35 1.31
C VAL A 62 -9.29 3.14 2.03
N ARG A 63 -8.49 2.21 1.51
CA ARG A 63 -7.17 1.90 2.02
C ARG A 63 -6.14 2.21 0.96
N GLU A 64 -5.09 2.90 1.35
CA GLU A 64 -3.88 3.09 0.56
C GLU A 64 -2.88 1.98 0.90
N ILE A 65 -2.13 1.54 -0.11
CA ILE A 65 -1.07 0.56 0.02
C ILE A 65 0.17 1.03 -0.75
N PHE A 66 1.33 0.97 -0.11
CA PHE A 66 2.56 1.53 -0.67
C PHE A 66 3.82 0.87 -0.10
N THR A 67 4.92 0.98 -0.85
CA THR A 67 6.24 0.52 -0.42
C THR A 67 6.95 1.57 0.41
N TRP A 68 7.70 1.15 1.44
CA TRP A 68 8.56 2.01 2.23
C TRP A 68 9.96 1.40 2.37
N PRO A 69 11.05 2.15 2.08
CA PRO A 69 12.40 1.65 2.27
C PRO A 69 12.74 1.55 3.76
N ARG A 70 13.38 0.45 4.18
CA ARG A 70 14.06 0.37 5.48
C ARG A 70 15.52 0.80 5.32
N GLN A 71 15.95 1.73 6.19
CA GLN A 71 17.36 2.08 6.39
C GLN A 71 18.01 1.07 7.33
#